data_AF-A0A803LYB4-F1
#
_entry.id   AF-A0A803LYB4-F1
#
_cell.length_a   1.000
_cell.length_b   1.000
_cell.length_c   1.000
_cell.angle_alpha   90.00
_cell.angle_beta   90.00
_cell.angle_gamma   90.00
#
_symmetry.space_group_name_H-M   'P 1'
#
loop_
_entity.id
_entity.type
_entity.pdbx_description
1 polymer ?
#
loop_
_entity_poly.entity_id
_entity_poly.type
_entity_poly.pdbx_seq_one_letter_code
_entity_poly.pdbx_strand_id
1 'polypeptide(L)'
;MGVGKDGVTHNMLDDVHNHWRRAEAVRIKCLGIPTLDMDNVCFHLEDKSGGKVIYRHLNVLLLYRGRNYDPKNRPMIPLMLWKPRAPIYPKLVKNVADGLTFEETKELRNQGLNSLALMKLTRNGVYVNVVQRVRDAFETEEVVRLDCTYVGTSDCKRIGVKLRDLVPCIPILFKDEQIILWRGKSDQENQASYKNEPSNL
;
A
#
# COMPACT_ATOMS: atom_id res chain seq x y z
N MET A 1 -12.59 14.38 -11.04
CA MET A 1 -12.14 13.01 -11.36
C MET A 1 -11.62 12.33 -10.12
N GLY A 2 -11.58 11.00 -10.09
CA GLY A 2 -11.03 10.24 -8.97
C GLY A 2 -10.06 9.16 -9.41
N VAL A 3 -9.04 8.89 -8.60
CA VAL A 3 -8.16 7.72 -8.76
C VAL A 3 -8.92 6.53 -8.16
N GLY A 4 -9.28 5.57 -9.01
CA GLY A 4 -9.95 4.33 -8.59
C GLY A 4 -9.00 3.33 -7.93
N LYS A 5 -9.53 2.15 -7.60
CA LYS A 5 -8.79 1.05 -6.95
C LYS A 5 -7.54 0.57 -7.70
N ASP A 6 -7.46 0.87 -8.99
CA ASP A 6 -6.37 0.47 -9.88
C ASP A 6 -5.26 1.52 -10.01
N GLY A 7 -5.35 2.64 -9.28
CA GLY A 7 -4.33 3.69 -9.34
C GLY A 7 -4.48 4.61 -10.55
N VAL A 8 -3.36 5.17 -10.99
CA VAL A 8 -3.31 6.11 -12.13
C VAL A 8 -3.43 5.31 -13.42
N THR A 9 -4.56 5.47 -14.12
CA THR A 9 -4.87 4.74 -15.36
C THR A 9 -4.82 5.67 -16.58
N HIS A 10 -4.72 5.08 -17.78
CA HIS A 10 -4.81 5.83 -19.04
C HIS A 10 -6.08 6.69 -19.12
N ASN A 11 -7.24 6.11 -18.81
CA ASN A 11 -8.52 6.82 -18.83
C ASN A 11 -8.52 8.02 -17.89
N MET A 12 -7.91 7.88 -16.71
CA MET A 12 -7.76 8.98 -15.76
C MET A 12 -6.87 10.10 -16.33
N LEU A 13 -5.78 9.77 -17.00
CA LEU A 13 -4.88 10.76 -17.59
C LEU A 13 -5.54 11.49 -18.78
N ASP A 14 -6.28 10.76 -19.61
CA ASP A 14 -7.11 11.36 -20.67
C ASP A 14 -8.13 12.34 -20.10
N ASP A 15 -8.81 11.93 -19.03
CA ASP A 15 -9.75 12.74 -18.27
C ASP A 15 -9.09 14.03 -17.76
N VAL A 16 -7.90 13.93 -17.17
CA VAL A 16 -7.09 15.09 -16.72
C VAL A 16 -6.81 16.04 -17.90
N HIS A 17 -6.27 15.52 -19.01
CA HIS A 17 -5.95 16.33 -20.18
C HIS A 17 -7.20 16.96 -20.82
N ASN A 18 -8.33 16.26 -20.81
CA ASN A 18 -9.60 16.81 -21.27
C ASN A 18 -10.09 17.95 -20.37
N HIS A 19 -9.92 17.83 -19.06
CA HIS A 19 -10.23 18.89 -18.11
C HIS A 19 -9.35 20.14 -18.33
N TRP A 20 -8.06 19.93 -18.62
CA TRP A 20 -7.10 21.00 -18.85
C TRP A 20 -7.32 21.87 -20.09
N ARG A 21 -8.26 21.48 -20.95
CA ARG A 21 -8.73 22.34 -22.05
C ARG A 21 -9.64 23.47 -21.57
N ARG A 22 -10.29 23.30 -20.42
CA ARG A 22 -11.30 24.24 -19.88
C ARG A 22 -10.87 24.93 -18.60
N ALA A 23 -10.00 24.30 -17.82
CA ALA A 23 -9.50 24.83 -16.54
C ALA A 23 -8.00 24.53 -16.39
N GLU A 24 -7.28 25.35 -15.65
CA GLU A 24 -5.82 25.18 -15.55
C GLU A 24 -5.37 24.13 -14.53
N ALA A 25 -6.25 23.81 -13.58
CA ALA A 25 -6.01 22.84 -12.53
C ALA A 25 -7.18 21.86 -12.41
N VAL A 26 -6.89 20.63 -12.02
CA VAL A 26 -7.90 19.59 -11.79
C VAL A 26 -7.81 19.07 -10.37
N ARG A 27 -8.97 18.98 -9.71
CA ARG A 27 -9.10 18.35 -8.38
C ARG A 27 -9.28 16.84 -8.55
N ILE A 28 -8.39 16.08 -7.93
CA ILE A 28 -8.35 14.62 -7.97
C ILE A 28 -8.61 14.09 -6.57
N LYS A 29 -9.54 13.14 -6.44
CA LYS A 29 -9.78 12.41 -5.19
C LYS A 29 -9.29 10.97 -5.33
N CYS A 30 -8.34 10.56 -4.51
CA CYS A 30 -7.78 9.22 -4.49
C CYS A 30 -8.55 8.32 -3.54
N LEU A 31 -8.84 7.09 -3.96
CA LEU A 31 -9.55 6.09 -3.18
C LEU A 31 -8.91 4.71 -3.36
N GLY A 32 -9.09 3.83 -2.38
CA GLY A 32 -8.57 2.47 -2.35
C GLY A 32 -7.09 2.38 -1.99
N ILE A 33 -6.47 1.29 -2.42
CA ILE A 33 -5.06 0.93 -2.16
C ILE A 33 -4.06 2.04 -2.51
N PRO A 34 -4.22 2.84 -3.61
CA PRO A 34 -3.30 3.94 -3.91
C PRO A 34 -3.17 4.96 -2.78
N THR A 35 -4.18 5.09 -1.91
CA THR A 35 -4.13 6.03 -0.78
C THR A 35 -3.16 5.62 0.32
N LEU A 36 -2.66 4.38 0.33
CA LEU A 36 -1.57 3.95 1.21
C LEU A 36 -0.24 4.64 0.86
N ASP A 37 -0.08 5.09 -0.38
CA ASP A 37 1.17 5.60 -0.93
C ASP A 37 0.90 6.80 -1.85
N MET A 38 0.47 7.89 -1.22
CA MET A 38 0.13 9.12 -1.93
C MET A 38 1.34 9.77 -2.60
N ASP A 39 2.56 9.50 -2.12
CA ASP A 39 3.81 9.97 -2.72
C ASP A 39 4.04 9.31 -4.09
N ASN A 40 3.89 7.99 -4.18
CA ASN A 40 3.96 7.28 -5.46
C ASN A 40 2.84 7.69 -6.43
N VAL A 41 1.64 7.98 -5.90
CA VAL A 41 0.54 8.53 -6.72
C VAL A 41 0.91 9.90 -7.29
N CYS A 42 1.45 10.81 -6.45
CA CYS A 42 1.89 12.13 -6.91
C CYS A 42 2.99 12.00 -7.96
N PHE A 43 4.01 11.17 -7.70
CA PHE A 43 5.10 10.91 -8.64
C PHE A 43 4.57 10.47 -10.02
N HIS A 44 3.72 9.44 -10.06
CA HIS A 44 3.17 8.96 -11.33
C HIS A 44 2.23 9.96 -12.01
N LEU A 45 1.46 10.74 -11.26
CA LEU A 45 0.63 11.79 -11.85
C LEU A 45 1.50 12.86 -12.52
N GLU A 46 2.54 13.35 -11.84
CA GLU A 46 3.45 14.35 -12.41
C GLU A 46 4.21 13.79 -13.61
N ASP A 47 4.81 12.59 -13.48
CA ASP A 47 5.59 11.93 -14.52
C ASP A 47 4.76 11.65 -15.78
N LYS A 48 3.54 11.10 -15.62
CA LYS A 48 2.73 10.64 -16.77
C LYS A 48 1.88 11.75 -17.39
N SER A 49 1.44 12.73 -16.61
CA SER A 49 0.64 13.84 -17.15
C SER A 49 1.48 15.04 -17.59
N GLY A 50 2.73 15.17 -17.10
CA GLY A 50 3.55 16.37 -17.26
C GLY A 50 3.06 17.57 -16.44
N GLY A 51 2.02 17.40 -15.62
CA GLY A 51 1.55 18.42 -14.69
C GLY A 51 2.33 18.45 -13.38
N LYS A 52 1.98 19.40 -12.51
CA LYS A 52 2.56 19.54 -11.18
C LYS A 52 1.49 19.53 -10.10
N VAL A 53 1.70 18.76 -9.03
CA VAL A 53 0.82 18.78 -7.85
C VAL A 53 1.12 20.06 -7.06
N ILE A 54 0.16 20.97 -7.02
CA ILE A 54 0.29 22.27 -6.33
C ILE A 54 -0.37 22.28 -4.94
N TYR A 55 -1.22 21.28 -4.66
CA TYR A 55 -1.84 21.10 -3.36
C TYR A 55 -2.10 19.62 -3.10
N ARG A 56 -1.81 19.19 -1.86
CA ARG A 56 -2.10 17.84 -1.36
C ARG A 56 -2.67 17.94 0.04
N HIS A 57 -3.80 17.30 0.26
CA HIS A 57 -4.36 17.11 1.59
C HIS A 57 -5.06 15.76 1.70
N LEU A 58 -4.55 14.89 2.59
CA LEU A 58 -5.00 13.51 2.75
C LEU A 58 -5.04 12.78 1.39
N ASN A 59 -6.24 12.48 0.90
CA ASN A 59 -6.47 11.78 -0.35
C ASN A 59 -6.94 12.71 -1.49
N VAL A 60 -6.82 14.02 -1.33
CA VAL A 60 -7.22 15.02 -2.33
C VAL A 60 -5.97 15.73 -2.86
N LEU A 61 -5.86 15.80 -4.18
CA LEU A 61 -4.78 16.45 -4.91
C LEU A 61 -5.33 17.54 -5.83
N LEU A 62 -4.57 18.61 -6.03
CA LEU A 62 -4.79 19.60 -7.08
C LEU A 62 -3.60 19.54 -8.04
N LEU A 63 -3.88 19.11 -9.27
CA LEU A 63 -2.88 18.93 -10.32
C LEU A 63 -3.01 20.05 -11.35
N TYR A 64 -1.95 20.82 -11.50
CA TYR A 64 -1.84 21.96 -12.40
C TYR A 64 -1.13 21.58 -13.70
N ARG A 65 -1.65 22.02 -14.84
CA ARG A 65 -1.14 21.66 -16.17
C ARG A 65 0.18 22.32 -16.56
N GLY A 66 0.55 23.42 -15.88
CA GLY A 66 1.66 24.30 -16.27
C GLY A 66 1.19 25.52 -17.08
N ARG A 67 1.99 26.59 -17.09
CA ARG A 67 1.65 27.85 -17.80
C ARG A 67 1.65 27.69 -19.32
N ASN A 68 2.53 26.85 -19.85
CA ASN A 68 2.74 26.63 -21.29
C ASN A 68 2.20 25.28 -21.75
N TYR A 69 1.08 24.83 -21.18
CA TYR A 69 0.47 23.56 -21.57
C TYR A 69 -0.04 23.64 -23.01
N ASP A 70 0.56 22.87 -23.92
CA ASP A 70 0.08 22.69 -25.28
C ASP A 70 -0.71 21.36 -25.41
N PRO A 71 -2.03 21.42 -25.63
CA PRO A 71 -2.84 20.21 -25.84
C PRO A 71 -2.38 19.36 -27.03
N LYS A 72 -1.70 19.95 -28.02
CA LYS A 72 -1.24 19.25 -29.23
C LYS A 72 0.04 18.45 -28.98
N ASN A 73 0.88 18.89 -28.06
CA ASN A 73 2.11 18.20 -27.67
C ASN A 73 1.90 17.30 -26.43
N ARG A 74 0.66 16.83 -26.22
CA ARG A 74 0.37 15.91 -25.12
C ARG A 74 1.12 14.59 -25.32
N PRO A 75 1.69 13.99 -24.26
CA PRO A 75 2.23 12.65 -24.36
C PRO A 75 1.11 11.72 -24.83
N MET A 76 1.32 11.03 -25.95
CA MET A 76 0.38 10.02 -26.42
C MET A 76 0.56 8.81 -25.51
N ILE A 77 -0.32 8.69 -24.52
CA ILE A 77 -0.33 7.52 -23.66
C ILE A 77 -0.94 6.40 -24.52
N PRO A 78 -0.22 5.31 -24.81
CA PRO A 78 -0.81 4.22 -25.55
C PRO A 78 -1.99 3.67 -24.74
N LEU A 79 -3.12 3.41 -25.40
CA LEU A 79 -4.24 2.67 -24.84
C LEU A 79 -3.67 1.38 -24.25
N MET A 80 -3.55 1.35 -22.92
CA MET A 80 -3.08 0.17 -22.23
C MET A 80 -4.17 -0.90 -22.35
N LEU A 81 -4.11 -1.70 -23.41
CA LEU A 81 -4.77 -3.02 -23.54
C LEU A 81 -4.11 -4.06 -22.61
N TRP A 82 -3.50 -3.57 -21.54
CA TRP A 82 -2.82 -4.33 -20.53
C TRP A 82 -3.70 -4.26 -19.29
N LYS A 83 -4.46 -5.33 -19.03
CA LYS A 83 -4.51 -5.79 -17.65
C LYS A 83 -3.12 -6.38 -17.42
N PRO A 84 -2.19 -5.75 -16.68
CA PRO A 84 -1.03 -6.50 -16.22
C PRO A 84 -1.59 -7.80 -15.66
N ARG A 85 -1.02 -8.95 -16.06
CA ARG A 85 -1.43 -10.23 -15.46
C ARG A 85 -1.46 -9.97 -13.97
N ALA A 86 -2.64 -10.19 -13.36
CA ALA A 86 -2.81 -9.90 -11.94
C ALA A 86 -1.58 -10.49 -11.25
N PRO A 87 -0.77 -9.66 -10.54
CA PRO A 87 0.53 -10.10 -10.05
C PRO A 87 0.35 -11.47 -9.44
N ILE A 88 1.05 -12.46 -9.98
CA ILE A 88 0.99 -13.82 -9.46
C ILE A 88 1.73 -13.70 -8.13
N TYR A 89 0.99 -13.47 -7.07
CA TYR A 89 1.54 -13.44 -5.73
C TYR A 89 1.79 -14.90 -5.36
N PRO A 90 3.05 -15.40 -5.35
CA PRO A 90 3.35 -16.66 -4.67
C PRO A 90 2.80 -16.56 -3.24
N LYS A 91 2.40 -17.68 -2.64
CA LYS A 91 1.68 -17.74 -1.36
C LYS A 91 2.08 -16.58 -0.44
N LEU A 92 1.19 -15.59 -0.34
CA LEU A 92 1.49 -14.28 0.27
C LEU A 92 1.92 -14.43 1.73
N VAL A 93 1.45 -15.51 2.35
CA VAL A 93 1.81 -15.97 3.67
C VAL A 93 2.47 -17.34 3.51
N LYS A 94 3.70 -17.46 3.99
CA LYS A 94 4.39 -18.75 4.11
C LYS A 94 3.82 -19.53 5.30
N ASN A 95 3.93 -20.86 5.26
CA ASN A 95 3.49 -21.69 6.40
C ASN A 95 4.26 -21.34 7.68
N VAL A 96 5.57 -21.10 7.53
CA VAL A 96 6.49 -20.60 8.54
C VAL A 96 7.05 -19.28 8.03
N ALA A 97 7.01 -18.23 8.85
CA ALA A 97 7.58 -16.94 8.48
C ALA A 97 9.11 -17.03 8.49
N ASP A 98 9.78 -16.25 7.62
CA ASP A 98 11.23 -16.33 7.49
C ASP A 98 11.91 -15.94 8.80
N GLY A 99 12.86 -16.76 9.26
CA GLY A 99 13.59 -16.54 10.52
C GLY A 99 12.87 -17.02 11.79
N LEU A 100 11.69 -17.65 11.66
CA LEU A 100 10.93 -18.22 12.77
C LEU A 100 10.80 -19.74 12.63
N THR A 101 10.57 -20.41 13.76
CA THR A 101 10.11 -21.79 13.82
C THR A 101 8.60 -21.89 13.56
N PHE A 102 8.10 -23.10 13.34
CA PHE A 102 6.67 -23.34 13.17
C PHE A 102 5.86 -22.95 14.43
N GLU A 103 6.40 -23.23 15.62
CA GLU A 103 5.77 -22.95 16.91
C GLU A 103 5.68 -21.44 17.15
N GLU A 104 6.79 -20.71 17.01
CA GLU A 104 6.79 -19.25 17.13
C GLU A 104 5.84 -18.59 16.12
N THR A 105 5.83 -19.06 14.86
CA THR A 105 4.89 -18.54 13.85
C THR A 105 3.43 -18.76 14.28
N LYS A 106 3.11 -19.91 14.88
CA LYS A 106 1.77 -20.21 15.37
C LYS A 106 1.39 -19.34 16.57
N GLU A 107 2.32 -19.11 17.49
CA GLU A 107 2.14 -18.23 18.65
C GLU A 107 1.87 -16.79 18.23
N LEU A 108 2.69 -16.22 17.34
CA LEU A 108 2.49 -14.85 16.82
C LEU A 108 1.17 -14.69 16.09
N ARG A 109 0.75 -15.71 15.31
CA ARG A 109 -0.57 -15.72 14.67
C ARG A 109 -1.70 -15.69 15.69
N ASN A 110 -1.60 -16.49 16.75
CA ASN A 110 -2.61 -16.53 17.81
C ASN A 110 -2.62 -15.23 18.63
N GLN A 111 -1.45 -14.70 18.98
CA GLN A 111 -1.31 -13.40 19.64
C GLN A 111 -1.97 -12.30 18.81
N GLY A 112 -1.67 -12.23 17.51
CA GLY A 112 -2.25 -11.24 16.62
C GLY A 112 -3.76 -11.38 16.46
N LEU A 113 -4.31 -12.60 16.42
CA LEU A 113 -5.76 -12.80 16.34
C LEU A 113 -6.49 -12.38 17.63
N ASN A 114 -5.84 -12.55 18.79
CA ASN A 114 -6.40 -12.23 20.09
C ASN A 114 -6.11 -10.79 20.55
N SER A 115 -5.18 -10.08 19.89
CA SER A 115 -4.85 -8.69 20.20
C SER A 115 -5.93 -7.74 19.72
N LEU A 116 -6.02 -6.54 20.30
CA LEU A 116 -6.92 -5.50 19.81
C LEU A 116 -6.53 -5.05 18.40
N ALA A 117 -7.51 -4.83 17.54
CA ALA A 117 -7.23 -4.31 16.21
C ALA A 117 -6.69 -2.88 16.32
N LEU A 118 -5.51 -2.63 15.74
CA LEU A 118 -4.88 -1.31 15.71
C LEU A 118 -5.82 -0.27 15.08
N MET A 119 -6.48 -0.67 13.99
CA MET A 119 -7.52 0.13 13.35
C MET A 119 -8.42 -0.71 12.45
N LYS A 120 -9.59 -0.16 12.16
CA LYS A 120 -10.55 -0.69 11.20
C LYS A 120 -10.49 0.10 9.90
N LEU A 121 -10.26 -0.62 8.79
CA LEU A 121 -10.28 -0.06 7.45
C LEU A 121 -11.74 -0.01 6.96
N THR A 122 -12.15 1.17 6.49
CA THR A 122 -13.54 1.40 6.12
C THR A 122 -13.74 1.29 4.60
N ARG A 123 -14.99 1.05 4.18
CA ARG A 123 -15.40 1.00 2.77
C ARG A 123 -15.17 2.30 1.98
N ASN A 124 -14.83 3.40 2.66
CA ASN A 124 -14.56 4.67 1.99
C ASN A 124 -13.26 4.64 1.16
N GLY A 125 -12.38 3.65 1.38
CA GLY A 125 -11.14 3.51 0.64
C GLY A 125 -10.07 4.57 0.95
N VAL A 126 -10.13 5.24 2.11
CA VAL A 126 -9.13 6.24 2.50
C VAL A 126 -8.20 5.64 3.54
N TYR A 127 -6.98 5.30 3.12
CA TYR A 127 -5.99 4.56 3.91
C TYR A 127 -4.69 5.34 4.17
N VAL A 128 -4.72 6.67 4.01
CA VAL A 128 -3.54 7.56 4.07
C VAL A 128 -2.72 7.39 5.35
N ASN A 129 -3.38 7.16 6.48
CA ASN A 129 -2.70 7.09 7.78
C ASN A 129 -2.30 5.66 8.18
N VAL A 130 -2.68 4.63 7.41
CA VAL A 130 -2.46 3.23 7.81
C VAL A 130 -0.97 2.93 7.94
N VAL A 131 -0.17 3.35 6.97
CA VAL A 131 1.29 3.12 6.98
C VAL A 131 1.93 3.72 8.22
N GLN A 132 1.62 4.99 8.52
CA GLN A 132 2.19 5.65 9.69
C GLN A 132 1.76 4.96 10.98
N ARG A 133 0.47 4.66 11.13
CA ARG A 133 -0.02 3.98 12.34
C ARG A 133 0.59 2.60 12.54
N VAL A 134 0.86 1.86 11.47
CA VAL A 134 1.52 0.56 11.55
C VAL A 134 2.99 0.73 11.95
N ARG A 135 3.71 1.74 11.42
CA ARG A 135 5.08 2.04 11.86
C ARG A 135 5.12 2.40 13.35
N ASP A 136 4.27 3.31 13.78
CA ASP A 136 4.20 3.75 15.19
C ASP A 136 3.89 2.56 16.11
N ALA A 137 2.96 1.68 15.70
CA ALA A 137 2.62 0.51 16.50
C ALA A 137 3.79 -0.49 16.62
N PHE A 138 4.62 -0.63 15.60
CA PHE A 138 5.78 -1.53 15.63
C PHE A 138 6.95 -1.02 16.49
N GLU A 139 6.88 0.19 17.03
CA GLU A 139 7.83 0.66 18.04
C GLU A 139 7.64 -0.07 19.38
N THR A 140 6.42 -0.51 19.69
CA THR A 140 6.09 -1.18 20.96
C THR A 140 5.57 -2.60 20.80
N GLU A 141 4.83 -2.86 19.73
CA GLU A 141 4.18 -4.15 19.47
C GLU A 141 5.00 -4.97 18.47
N GLU A 142 5.16 -6.27 18.72
CA GLU A 142 5.80 -7.16 17.74
C GLU A 142 4.84 -7.55 16.59
N VAL A 143 3.54 -7.62 16.92
CA VAL A 143 2.48 -8.08 16.02
C VAL A 143 1.32 -7.09 16.04
N VAL A 144 0.88 -6.70 14.85
CA VAL A 144 -0.22 -5.75 14.66
C VAL A 144 -1.36 -6.41 13.90
N ARG A 145 -2.59 -6.19 14.38
CA ARG A 145 -3.81 -6.60 13.70
C ARG A 145 -4.50 -5.41 13.03
N LEU A 146 -4.83 -5.55 11.75
CA LEU A 146 -5.71 -4.63 11.01
C LEU A 146 -7.05 -5.31 10.72
N ASP A 147 -8.14 -4.65 11.08
CA ASP A 147 -9.49 -5.08 10.75
C ASP A 147 -9.87 -4.55 9.35
N CYS A 148 -10.10 -5.45 8.39
CA CYS A 148 -10.43 -5.13 7.01
C CYS A 148 -11.83 -5.63 6.60
N THR A 149 -12.76 -5.83 7.54
CA THR A 149 -14.12 -6.37 7.29
C THR A 149 -14.91 -5.63 6.20
N TYR A 150 -14.63 -4.35 5.96
CA TYR A 150 -15.36 -3.56 4.95
C TYR A 150 -14.58 -3.28 3.67
N VAL A 151 -13.41 -3.89 3.51
CA VAL A 151 -12.51 -3.63 2.38
C VAL A 151 -12.72 -4.64 1.25
N GLY A 152 -13.10 -5.87 1.59
CA GLY A 152 -13.20 -7.01 0.68
C GLY A 152 -11.88 -7.78 0.56
N THR A 153 -11.99 -9.09 0.34
CA THR A 153 -10.88 -10.06 0.45
C THR A 153 -9.71 -9.81 -0.52
N SER A 154 -9.99 -9.41 -1.76
CA SER A 154 -8.96 -9.10 -2.76
C SER A 154 -8.14 -7.87 -2.37
N ASP A 155 -8.81 -6.80 -1.96
CA ASP A 155 -8.17 -5.54 -1.56
C ASP A 155 -7.41 -5.71 -0.24
N CYS A 156 -7.94 -6.49 0.70
CA CYS A 156 -7.28 -6.85 1.96
C CYS A 156 -5.89 -7.48 1.73
N LYS A 157 -5.79 -8.44 0.80
CA LYS A 157 -4.49 -9.03 0.41
C LYS A 157 -3.56 -8.00 -0.20
N ARG A 158 -4.04 -7.17 -1.13
CA ARG A 158 -3.25 -6.12 -1.78
C ARG A 158 -2.73 -5.08 -0.79
N ILE A 159 -3.52 -4.73 0.23
CA ILE A 159 -3.11 -3.85 1.32
C ILE A 159 -1.95 -4.48 2.09
N GLY A 160 -2.05 -5.76 2.47
CA GLY A 160 -0.95 -6.45 3.15
C GLY A 160 0.34 -6.51 2.33
N VAL A 161 0.25 -6.73 1.02
CA VAL A 161 1.42 -6.63 0.11
C VAL A 161 2.02 -5.24 0.14
N LYS A 162 1.19 -4.21 -0.09
CA LYS A 162 1.66 -2.84 -0.18
C LYS A 162 2.25 -2.36 1.15
N LEU A 163 1.73 -2.83 2.28
CA LEU A 163 2.29 -2.55 3.60
C LEU A 163 3.67 -3.16 3.80
N ARG A 164 3.92 -4.39 3.34
CA ARG A 164 5.27 -5.00 3.35
C ARG A 164 6.28 -4.16 2.55
N ASP A 165 5.85 -3.55 1.45
CA ASP A 165 6.75 -2.74 0.62
C ASP A 165 7.01 -1.34 1.22
N LEU A 166 6.10 -0.83 2.07
CA LEU A 166 6.17 0.51 2.66
C LEU A 166 6.65 0.54 4.11
N VAL A 167 6.48 -0.57 4.83
CA VAL A 167 6.84 -0.76 6.23
C VAL A 167 7.65 -2.05 6.30
N PRO A 168 8.81 -2.09 7.00
CA PRO A 168 9.58 -3.31 7.20
C PRO A 168 8.77 -4.29 8.08
N CYS A 169 7.82 -5.00 7.47
CA CYS A 169 6.92 -5.91 8.15
C CYS A 169 6.50 -7.05 7.22
N ILE A 170 6.11 -8.17 7.81
CA ILE A 170 5.79 -9.40 7.12
C ILE A 170 4.33 -9.75 7.42
N PRO A 171 3.45 -9.84 6.42
CA PRO A 171 2.11 -10.39 6.61
C PRO A 171 2.19 -11.88 6.95
N ILE A 172 1.75 -12.26 8.14
CA ILE A 172 1.84 -13.64 8.64
C ILE A 172 0.49 -14.38 8.64
N LEU A 173 -0.63 -13.68 8.49
CA LEU A 173 -1.96 -14.26 8.39
C LEU A 173 -2.97 -13.32 7.70
N PHE A 174 -3.80 -13.90 6.83
CA PHE A 174 -5.05 -13.30 6.35
C PHE A 174 -6.18 -14.25 6.70
N LYS A 175 -7.05 -13.86 7.63
CA LYS A 175 -8.17 -14.70 8.09
C LYS A 175 -9.35 -13.82 8.46
N ASP A 176 -10.56 -14.22 8.05
CA ASP A 176 -11.82 -13.54 8.42
C ASP A 176 -11.77 -12.01 8.23
N GLU A 177 -11.19 -11.58 7.08
CA GLU A 177 -10.99 -10.17 6.74
C GLU A 177 -10.11 -9.40 7.73
N GLN A 178 -9.25 -10.09 8.48
CA GLN A 178 -8.20 -9.53 9.31
C GLN A 178 -6.83 -9.73 8.64
N ILE A 179 -5.94 -8.76 8.85
CA ILE A 179 -4.53 -8.86 8.47
C ILE A 179 -3.71 -8.87 9.74
N ILE A 180 -2.86 -9.88 9.90
CA ILE A 180 -1.86 -9.92 10.97
C ILE A 180 -0.48 -9.67 10.35
N LEU A 181 0.19 -8.63 10.85
CA LEU A 181 1.49 -8.18 10.41
C LEU A 181 2.50 -8.36 11.55
N TRP A 182 3.68 -8.86 11.22
CA TRP A 182 4.79 -9.02 12.15
C TRP A 182 5.93 -8.09 11.75
N ARG A 183 6.59 -7.42 12.70
CA ARG A 183 7.68 -6.48 12.40
C ARG A 183 8.98 -7.15 11.92
N GLY A 184 9.12 -8.46 12.12
CA GLY A 184 10.39 -9.17 11.89
C GLY A 184 11.24 -9.21 13.17
N LYS A 185 12.32 -10.00 13.14
CA LYS A 185 13.28 -10.04 14.25
C LYS A 185 14.09 -8.76 14.34
N SER A 186 14.33 -8.30 15.57
CA SER A 186 15.28 -7.20 15.81
C SER A 186 16.73 -7.63 15.56
N ASP A 187 17.63 -6.68 15.32
CA ASP A 187 19.06 -6.97 15.16
C ASP A 187 19.65 -7.72 16.37
N GLN A 188 19.11 -7.47 17.58
CA GLN A 188 19.52 -8.15 18.81
C GLN A 188 19.06 -9.62 18.85
N GLU A 189 17.83 -9.90 18.41
CA GLU A 189 17.29 -11.26 18.30
C GLU A 189 18.02 -12.08 17.23
N ASN A 190 18.38 -11.45 16.11
CA ASN A 190 19.17 -12.09 15.06
C ASN A 190 20.56 -12.50 15.59
N GLN A 191 21.24 -11.63 16.35
CA GLN A 191 22.52 -11.95 16.97
C GLN A 191 22.43 -13.06 18.03
N ALA A 192 21.33 -13.17 18.77
CA ALA A 192 21.10 -14.27 19.71
C ALA A 192 20.92 -15.62 19.01
N SER A 193 20.24 -15.65 17.85
CA SER A 193 20.12 -16.87 17.04
C SER A 193 21.46 -17.39 16.52
N TYR A 194 22.37 -16.50 16.10
CA TYR A 194 23.71 -16.90 15.64
C TYR A 194 24.62 -17.41 16.77
N LYS A 195 24.34 -17.05 18.03
CA LYS A 195 25.07 -17.56 19.21
C LYS A 195 24.59 -18.94 19.68
N ASN A 196 23.39 -19.34 19.26
CA ASN A 196 22.76 -20.61 19.66
C ASN A 196 22.91 -21.72 18.61
N GLU A 197 23.57 -21.47 17.47
CA GLU A 197 23.99 -22.54 16.58
C GLU A 197 25.19 -23.27 17.21
N PRO A 198 25.07 -24.56 17.59
CA PRO A 198 26.22 -25.30 18.06
C PRO A 198 27.23 -25.36 16.92
N SER A 199 28.43 -24.84 17.17
CA SER A 199 29.59 -25.02 16.30
C SER A 199 29.88 -26.51 16.22
N ASN A 200 29.35 -27.16 15.18
CA ASN A 200 29.67 -28.53 14.83
C ASN A 200 31.15 -28.57 14.43
N LEU A 201 31.99 -28.97 15.39
CA LEU A 201 33.34 -29.50 15.19
C LEU A 201 33.27 -31.02 14.94
#